data_AF-A0A0C3NYJ5-F1
#
_entry.id   AF-A0A0C3NYJ5-F1
#
_cell.length_a   1.000
_cell.length_b   1.000
_cell.length_c   1.000
_cell.angle_alpha   90.00
_cell.angle_beta   90.00
_cell.angle_gamma   90.00
#
_symmetry.space_group_name_H-M   'P 1'
#
loop_
_entity.id
_entity.type
_entity.pdbx_description
1 polymer ?
#
loop_
_entity_poly.entity_id
_entity_poly.type
_entity_poly.pdbx_seq_one_letter_code
_entity_poly.pdbx_strand_id
1 'polypeptide(L)'
;EFFIKLQHCLLGLYAWEFVISLDFDWKVITGKHAFRWPLFFYFAGRYLMLAALIGIIVSVDPPTSLNCHNLVTFNELAASASLGLACINLAVRTIAVWHNKWITRLVILLVLGHWSLVLQSGLVITSWTPTSGCVIVETKNTILAATSLYAMSFDFIVLCLLAYRLAFALDPISIASGRLARRLISEGLIYFLVSFICNSISSLLMIIVVYDPVVAVIFHIPACVASTIASSRVVRSLSTFNAETGRVQ
;
A
#
# COMPACT_ATOMS: atom_id res chain seq x y z
N GLU A 1 -7.07 -19.29 -17.16
CA GLU A 1 -5.73 -19.83 -16.87
C GLU A 1 -4.68 -18.76 -16.54
N PHE A 2 -4.47 -17.75 -17.40
CA PHE A 2 -3.49 -16.67 -17.16
C PHE A 2 -3.68 -15.96 -15.81
N PHE A 3 -4.93 -15.62 -15.45
CA PHE A 3 -5.29 -15.02 -14.17
C PHE A 3 -4.74 -15.79 -12.97
N ILE A 4 -4.99 -17.10 -12.92
CA ILE A 4 -4.60 -17.97 -11.80
C ILE A 4 -3.08 -18.02 -11.67
N LYS A 5 -2.37 -18.18 -12.80
CA LYS A 5 -0.90 -18.20 -12.82
C LYS A 5 -0.30 -16.89 -12.32
N LEU A 6 -0.88 -15.75 -12.70
CA LEU A 6 -0.46 -14.43 -12.23
C LEU A 6 -0.66 -14.29 -10.72
N GLN A 7 -1.82 -14.67 -10.17
CA GLN A 7 -2.09 -14.57 -8.74
C GLN A 7 -1.14 -15.42 -7.89
N HIS A 8 -0.83 -16.64 -8.34
CA HIS A 8 0.16 -17.50 -7.68
C HIS A 8 1.57 -16.89 -7.71
N CYS A 9 1.95 -16.27 -8.83
CA CYS A 9 3.22 -15.57 -8.94
C CYS A 9 3.29 -14.37 -7.98
N LEU A 10 2.22 -13.57 -7.88
CA LEU A 10 2.13 -12.44 -6.95
C LEU A 10 2.19 -12.91 -5.49
N LEU A 11 1.48 -13.98 -5.15
CA LEU A 11 1.56 -14.58 -3.81
C LEU A 11 2.99 -15.06 -3.52
N GLY A 12 3.64 -15.75 -4.46
CA GLY A 12 5.02 -16.22 -4.30
C GLY A 12 6.00 -15.07 -4.09
N LEU A 13 5.89 -14.01 -4.90
CA LEU A 13 6.71 -12.79 -4.77
C LEU A 13 6.47 -12.09 -3.43
N TYR A 14 5.21 -11.93 -3.03
CA TYR A 14 4.86 -11.26 -1.79
C TYR A 14 5.24 -12.10 -0.56
N ALA A 15 5.06 -13.42 -0.61
CA ALA A 15 5.47 -14.34 0.43
C ALA A 15 7.00 -14.34 0.57
N TRP A 16 7.75 -14.31 -0.54
CA TRP A 16 9.20 -14.12 -0.51
C TRP A 16 9.58 -12.83 0.22
N GLU A 17 9.00 -11.69 -0.19
CA GLU A 17 9.21 -10.41 0.50
C GLU A 17 8.83 -10.44 1.97
N PHE A 18 7.75 -11.15 2.31
CA PHE A 18 7.28 -11.32 3.67
C PHE A 18 8.27 -12.12 4.51
N VAL A 19 8.79 -13.24 4.01
CA VAL A 19 9.73 -14.10 4.74
C VAL A 19 11.05 -13.38 5.00
N ILE A 20 11.65 -12.72 4.00
CA ILE A 20 12.93 -12.00 4.17
C ILE A 20 12.83 -10.81 5.13
N SER A 21 11.61 -10.37 5.45
CA SER A 21 11.37 -9.20 6.29
C SER A 21 10.92 -9.55 7.70
N LEU A 22 10.67 -10.84 7.98
CA LEU A 22 10.33 -11.35 9.31
C LEU A 22 11.41 -11.07 10.36
N ASP A 23 12.69 -11.07 9.99
CA ASP A 23 13.78 -10.74 10.92
C ASP A 23 13.61 -9.35 11.53
N PHE A 24 13.13 -8.39 10.74
CA PHE A 24 12.85 -7.05 11.21
C PHE A 24 11.64 -7.05 12.15
N ASP A 25 10.56 -7.72 11.77
CA ASP A 25 9.33 -7.79 12.56
C ASP A 25 9.59 -8.46 13.91
N TRP A 26 10.37 -9.55 13.91
CA TRP A 26 10.77 -10.25 15.12
C TRP A 26 11.59 -9.36 16.04
N LYS A 27 12.50 -8.53 15.50
CA LYS A 27 13.25 -7.55 16.30
C LYS A 27 12.36 -6.45 16.89
N VAL A 28 11.28 -6.07 16.21
CA VAL A 28 10.30 -5.11 16.72
C VAL A 28 9.46 -5.74 17.84
N ILE A 29 8.95 -6.96 17.62
CA ILE A 29 8.12 -7.69 18.60
C ILE A 29 8.92 -8.05 19.85
N THR A 30 10.19 -8.46 19.70
CA THR A 30 11.10 -8.76 20.83
C THR A 30 11.61 -7.50 21.55
N GLY A 31 11.14 -6.31 21.18
CA GLY A 31 11.50 -5.05 21.83
C GLY A 31 12.92 -4.57 21.56
N LYS A 32 13.67 -5.22 20.64
CA LYS A 32 15.01 -4.78 20.23
C LYS A 32 14.96 -3.48 19.44
N HIS A 33 13.82 -3.18 18.81
CA HIS A 33 13.48 -1.86 18.27
C HIS A 33 12.29 -1.28 19.02
N ALA A 34 12.39 -0.01 19.45
CA ALA A 34 11.30 0.67 20.12
C ALA A 34 10.07 0.78 19.20
N PHE A 35 8.93 0.28 19.66
CA PHE A 35 7.67 0.38 18.94
C PHE A 35 7.25 1.85 18.85
N ARG A 36 7.18 2.38 17.63
CA ARG A 36 6.68 3.73 17.35
C ARG A 36 5.30 3.60 16.71
N TRP A 37 4.35 4.43 17.13
CA TRP A 37 2.96 4.39 16.65
C TRP A 37 2.80 4.30 15.11
N PRO A 38 3.61 4.97 14.26
CA PRO A 38 3.54 4.82 12.80
C PRO A 38 3.75 3.41 12.27
N LEU A 39 4.44 2.56 13.03
CA LEU A 39 4.74 1.18 12.65
C LEU A 39 3.48 0.30 12.66
N PHE A 40 2.41 0.74 13.33
CA PHE A 40 1.10 0.10 13.25
C PHE A 40 0.58 0.06 11.80
N PHE A 41 0.65 1.18 11.07
CA PHE A 41 0.19 1.24 9.68
C PHE A 41 1.01 0.36 8.75
N TYR A 42 2.32 0.25 9.02
CA TYR A 42 3.21 -0.68 8.33
C TYR A 42 2.76 -2.13 8.49
N PHE A 43 2.53 -2.58 9.74
CA PHE A 43 2.07 -3.95 9.98
C PHE A 43 0.68 -4.18 9.40
N ALA A 44 -0.27 -3.27 9.66
CA ALA A 44 -1.63 -3.39 9.16
C ALA A 44 -1.68 -3.57 7.64
N GLY A 45 -0.98 -2.72 6.87
CA GLY A 45 -0.98 -2.81 5.41
C GLY A 45 -0.36 -4.12 4.91
N ARG A 46 0.70 -4.57 5.58
CA ARG A 46 1.41 -5.80 5.21
C ARG A 46 0.60 -7.06 5.49
N TYR A 47 -0.04 -7.16 6.65
CA TYR A 47 -0.87 -8.32 6.98
C TYR A 47 -2.18 -8.33 6.20
N LEU A 48 -2.78 -7.16 5.92
CA LEU A 48 -3.96 -7.07 5.08
C LEU A 48 -3.68 -7.51 3.64
N MET A 49 -2.56 -7.08 3.06
CA MET A 49 -2.15 -7.52 1.72
C MET A 49 -1.87 -9.03 1.68
N LEU A 50 -1.21 -9.60 2.70
CA LEU A 50 -1.02 -11.05 2.78
C LEU A 50 -2.35 -11.80 2.85
N ALA A 51 -3.26 -11.34 3.72
CA ALA A 51 -4.59 -11.93 3.86
C ALA A 51 -5.39 -11.84 2.56
N ALA A 52 -5.28 -10.72 1.84
CA ALA A 52 -5.89 -10.56 0.52
C ALA A 52 -5.34 -11.60 -0.47
N LEU A 53 -4.02 -11.72 -0.62
CA LEU A 53 -3.44 -12.66 -1.59
C LEU A 53 -3.80 -14.13 -1.26
N ILE A 54 -3.82 -14.51 0.01
CA ILE A 54 -4.27 -15.85 0.43
C ILE A 54 -5.76 -16.04 0.08
N GLY A 55 -6.61 -15.06 0.38
CA GLY A 55 -8.04 -15.10 0.05
C GLY A 55 -8.32 -15.18 -1.46
N ILE A 56 -7.46 -14.59 -2.30
CA ILE A 56 -7.56 -14.68 -3.77
C ILE A 56 -7.30 -16.13 -4.21
N ILE A 57 -6.35 -16.83 -3.60
CA ILE A 57 -6.07 -18.22 -3.97
C ILE A 57 -7.21 -19.13 -3.51
N VAL A 58 -7.73 -18.92 -2.30
CA VAL A 58 -8.86 -19.68 -1.77
C VAL A 58 -10.14 -19.44 -2.59
N SER A 59 -10.32 -18.27 -3.20
CA SER A 59 -11.49 -18.00 -4.05
C SER A 59 -11.45 -18.75 -5.39
N VAL A 60 -10.25 -19.14 -5.85
CA VAL A 60 -10.06 -19.95 -7.08
C VAL A 60 -10.38 -21.42 -6.83
N ASP A 61 -9.98 -21.98 -5.68
CA ASP A 61 -10.25 -23.38 -5.32
C ASP A 61 -10.84 -23.50 -3.90
N PRO A 62 -12.15 -23.25 -3.73
CA PRO A 62 -12.79 -23.22 -2.42
C PRO A 62 -12.99 -24.65 -1.85
N PRO A 63 -12.43 -24.99 -0.68
CA PRO A 63 -12.46 -26.35 -0.15
C PRO A 63 -13.83 -26.81 0.39
N THR A 64 -14.79 -25.89 0.64
CA THR A 64 -16.16 -26.16 1.13
C THR A 64 -17.12 -25.07 0.67
N SER A 65 -18.42 -25.14 1.00
CA SER A 65 -19.44 -24.09 0.74
C SER A 65 -19.11 -22.76 1.43
N LEU A 66 -18.18 -22.01 0.84
CA LEU A 66 -17.77 -20.68 1.27
C LEU A 66 -18.66 -19.62 0.62
N ASN A 67 -18.98 -18.57 1.38
CA ASN A 67 -19.68 -17.41 0.85
C ASN A 67 -18.73 -16.60 -0.04
N CYS A 68 -18.72 -16.88 -1.35
CA CYS A 68 -17.89 -16.20 -2.35
C CYS A 68 -17.96 -14.67 -2.25
N HIS A 69 -19.17 -14.15 -2.01
CA HIS A 69 -19.40 -12.70 -1.92
C HIS A 69 -18.58 -12.08 -0.80
N ASN A 70 -18.67 -12.62 0.41
CA ASN A 70 -17.96 -12.07 1.57
C ASN A 70 -16.44 -12.20 1.41
N LEU A 71 -15.96 -13.31 0.84
CA LEU A 71 -14.53 -13.55 0.64
C LEU A 71 -13.94 -12.55 -0.37
N VAL A 72 -14.58 -12.38 -1.53
CA VAL A 72 -14.12 -11.46 -2.57
C VAL A 72 -14.23 -10.00 -2.12
N THR A 73 -15.33 -9.63 -1.45
CA THR A 73 -15.47 -8.29 -0.87
C THR A 73 -14.40 -8.02 0.18
N PHE A 74 -14.12 -8.96 1.08
CA PHE A 74 -13.03 -8.83 2.04
C PHE A 74 -11.68 -8.61 1.34
N ASN A 75 -11.43 -9.38 0.28
CA ASN A 75 -10.20 -9.32 -0.47
C ASN A 75 -9.95 -7.98 -1.16
N GLU A 76 -10.97 -7.46 -1.84
CA GLU A 76 -10.88 -6.15 -2.49
C GLU A 76 -10.70 -5.04 -1.45
N LEU A 77 -11.46 -5.09 -0.35
CA LEU A 77 -11.30 -4.14 0.75
C LEU A 77 -9.90 -4.20 1.36
N ALA A 78 -9.37 -5.41 1.60
CA ALA A 78 -8.05 -5.61 2.18
C ALA A 78 -6.94 -5.13 1.23
N ALA A 79 -7.06 -5.40 -0.08
CA ALA A 79 -6.13 -4.92 -1.10
C ALA A 79 -6.15 -3.39 -1.21
N SER A 80 -7.33 -2.77 -1.36
CA SER A 80 -7.48 -1.30 -1.38
C SER A 80 -7.04 -0.64 -0.07
N ALA A 81 -7.32 -1.25 1.08
CA ALA A 81 -6.87 -0.75 2.38
C ALA A 81 -5.35 -0.79 2.51
N SER A 82 -4.70 -1.83 1.99
CA SER A 82 -3.23 -1.90 1.99
C SER A 82 -2.58 -0.78 1.18
N LEU A 83 -3.19 -0.40 0.04
CA LEU A 83 -2.78 0.76 -0.76
C LEU A 83 -2.92 2.06 0.05
N GLY A 84 -4.07 2.25 0.72
CA GLY A 84 -4.27 3.42 1.58
C GLY A 84 -3.30 3.50 2.76
N LEU A 85 -2.93 2.35 3.33
CA LEU A 85 -1.93 2.27 4.40
C LEU A 85 -0.52 2.55 3.87
N ALA A 86 -0.20 2.16 2.63
CA ALA A 86 1.04 2.53 1.97
C ALA A 86 1.15 4.06 1.80
N CYS A 87 0.06 4.72 1.38
CA CYS A 87 -0.04 6.17 1.34
C CYS A 87 0.20 6.82 2.72
N ILE A 88 -0.45 6.31 3.77
CA ILE A 88 -0.24 6.80 5.15
C ILE A 88 1.23 6.65 5.59
N ASN A 89 1.90 5.55 5.23
CA ASN A 89 3.32 5.34 5.57
C ASN A 89 4.24 6.43 4.99
N LEU A 90 3.93 6.94 3.79
CA LEU A 90 4.62 8.11 3.24
C LEU A 90 4.22 9.38 3.97
N ALA A 91 2.92 9.60 4.20
CA ALA A 91 2.36 10.80 4.80
C ALA A 91 2.82 11.11 6.22
N VAL A 92 2.99 10.07 7.05
CA VAL A 92 3.47 10.24 8.43
C VAL A 92 4.86 10.89 8.46
N ARG A 93 5.71 10.65 7.45
CA ARG A 93 7.02 11.30 7.36
C ARG A 93 6.88 12.81 7.19
N THR A 94 5.98 13.23 6.32
CA THR A 94 5.71 14.65 6.07
C THR A 94 5.15 15.33 7.33
N ILE A 95 4.24 14.67 8.05
CA ILE A 95 3.69 15.17 9.33
C ILE A 95 4.82 15.39 10.34
N ALA A 96 5.71 14.40 10.50
CA ALA A 96 6.82 14.47 11.45
C ALA A 96 7.80 15.62 11.15
N VAL A 97 8.03 15.93 9.87
CA VAL A 97 8.97 16.99 9.46
C VAL A 97 8.35 18.39 9.55
N TRP A 98 7.03 18.53 9.31
CA TRP A 98 6.39 19.85 9.31
C TRP A 98 6.06 20.40 10.69
N HIS A 99 5.69 19.54 11.66
CA HIS A 99 5.22 19.94 13.00
C HIS A 99 4.19 21.11 12.99
N ASN A 100 3.42 21.23 11.91
CA ASN A 100 2.45 22.30 11.70
C ASN A 100 1.03 21.72 11.72
N LYS A 101 0.17 22.29 12.56
CA LYS A 101 -1.22 21.86 12.72
C LYS A 101 -2.04 22.00 11.43
N TRP A 102 -1.72 22.95 10.55
CA TRP A 102 -2.41 23.13 9.26
C TRP A 102 -2.12 22.00 8.29
N ILE A 103 -0.84 21.67 8.06
CA ILE A 103 -0.45 20.57 7.18
C ILE A 103 -0.93 19.23 7.73
N THR A 104 -0.86 19.04 9.05
CA THR A 104 -1.39 17.83 9.68
C THR A 104 -2.89 17.66 9.42
N ARG A 105 -3.69 18.74 9.57
CA ARG A 105 -5.13 18.72 9.24
C ARG A 105 -5.39 18.42 7.77
N LEU A 106 -4.61 19.00 6.85
CA LEU A 106 -4.70 18.73 5.41
C LEU A 106 -4.46 17.25 5.11
N VAL A 107 -3.37 16.68 5.64
CA VAL A 107 -3.03 15.26 5.44
C VAL A 107 -4.11 14.35 6.03
N ILE A 108 -4.63 14.66 7.22
CA ILE A 108 -5.74 13.88 7.81
C ILE A 108 -6.97 13.92 6.91
N LEU A 109 -7.33 15.08 6.35
CA LEU A 109 -8.46 15.21 5.44
C LEU A 109 -8.26 14.37 4.17
N LEU A 110 -7.05 14.37 3.62
CA LEU A 110 -6.70 13.53 2.47
C LEU A 110 -6.79 12.03 2.80
N VAL A 111 -6.38 11.62 4.01
CA VAL A 111 -6.52 10.24 4.47
C VAL A 111 -8.00 9.85 4.55
N LEU A 112 -8.84 10.69 5.15
CA LEU A 112 -10.29 10.44 5.24
C LEU A 112 -10.94 10.32 3.86
N GLY A 113 -10.56 11.19 2.92
CA GLY A 113 -11.01 11.12 1.53
C GLY A 113 -10.63 9.79 0.87
N HIS A 114 -9.39 9.33 1.06
CA HIS A 114 -8.95 8.04 0.53
C HIS A 114 -9.75 6.86 1.11
N TRP A 115 -9.92 6.81 2.43
CA TRP A 115 -10.69 5.74 3.09
C TRP A 115 -12.16 5.72 2.66
N SER A 116 -12.74 6.87 2.32
CA SER A 116 -14.10 6.91 1.78
C SER A 116 -14.24 6.15 0.43
N LEU A 117 -13.19 6.17 -0.40
CA LEU A 117 -13.15 5.43 -1.67
C LEU A 117 -12.85 3.95 -1.44
N VAL A 118 -11.93 3.64 -0.53
CA VAL A 118 -11.63 2.26 -0.10
C VAL A 118 -12.88 1.55 0.41
N LEU A 119 -13.71 2.20 1.23
CA LEU A 119 -14.94 1.58 1.72
C LEU A 119 -15.98 1.36 0.60
N GLN A 120 -15.95 2.18 -0.45
CA GLN A 120 -16.83 2.02 -1.61
C GLN A 120 -16.32 0.95 -2.60
N SER A 121 -15.02 0.62 -2.60
CA SER A 121 -14.45 -0.38 -3.52
C SER A 121 -14.89 -1.81 -3.20
N GLY A 122 -15.32 -2.10 -1.97
CA GLY A 122 -15.81 -3.43 -1.54
C GLY A 122 -17.15 -3.88 -2.15
N LEU A 123 -17.82 -3.01 -2.93
CA LEU A 123 -19.08 -3.33 -3.58
C LEU A 123 -18.84 -4.19 -4.83
N VAL A 124 -18.74 -5.50 -4.61
CA VAL A 124 -18.52 -6.51 -5.66
C VAL A 124 -19.65 -7.54 -5.63
N ILE A 125 -20.18 -7.90 -6.81
CA ILE A 125 -21.19 -8.95 -6.97
C ILE A 125 -20.49 -10.20 -7.51
N THR A 126 -20.70 -11.33 -6.85
CA THR A 126 -20.06 -12.61 -7.21
C THR A 126 -21.07 -13.73 -7.30
N SER A 127 -20.83 -14.67 -8.21
CA SER A 127 -21.57 -15.94 -8.30
C SER A 127 -20.60 -17.11 -8.17
N TRP A 128 -21.07 -18.21 -7.58
CA TRP A 128 -20.31 -19.45 -7.51
C TRP A 128 -20.64 -20.32 -8.74
N THR A 129 -19.61 -20.85 -9.39
CA THR A 129 -19.75 -21.78 -10.52
C THR A 129 -18.97 -23.07 -10.25
N PRO A 130 -19.54 -24.26 -10.56
CA PRO A 130 -18.89 -25.54 -10.30
C PRO A 130 -17.56 -25.74 -11.06
N THR A 131 -17.40 -25.05 -12.19
CA THR A 131 -16.24 -25.22 -13.10
C THR A 131 -15.09 -24.26 -12.81
N SER A 132 -15.38 -23.11 -12.21
CA SER A 132 -14.42 -21.99 -12.12
C SER A 132 -14.33 -21.37 -10.72
N GLY A 133 -15.01 -21.94 -9.72
CA GLY A 133 -15.04 -21.42 -8.35
C GLY A 133 -15.85 -20.12 -8.23
N CYS A 134 -15.34 -19.18 -7.42
CA CYS A 134 -15.97 -17.86 -7.23
C CYS A 134 -15.65 -16.94 -8.41
N VAL A 135 -16.68 -16.54 -9.16
CA VAL A 135 -16.55 -15.65 -10.32
C VAL A 135 -17.10 -14.26 -9.98
N ILE A 136 -16.38 -13.23 -10.43
CA ILE A 136 -16.77 -11.83 -10.29
C ILE A 136 -17.73 -11.49 -11.42
N VAL A 137 -18.97 -11.16 -11.07
CA VAL A 137 -20.04 -10.84 -12.02
C VAL A 137 -20.06 -9.35 -12.31
N GLU A 138 -19.96 -8.53 -11.27
CA GLU A 138 -20.01 -7.09 -11.40
C GLU A 138 -19.10 -6.42 -10.36
N THR A 139 -18.31 -5.45 -10.81
CA THR A 139 -17.47 -4.60 -9.97
C THR A 139 -17.59 -3.17 -10.44
N LYS A 140 -17.55 -2.22 -9.50
CA LYS A 140 -17.48 -0.80 -9.82
C LYS A 140 -16.06 -0.38 -10.22
N ASN A 141 -15.67 -0.73 -11.44
CA ASN A 141 -14.34 -0.44 -12.01
C ASN A 141 -13.96 1.05 -11.92
N THR A 142 -14.94 1.95 -12.02
CA THR A 142 -14.75 3.40 -11.87
C THR A 142 -14.30 3.80 -10.46
N ILE A 143 -14.80 3.13 -9.42
CA ILE A 143 -14.39 3.38 -8.02
C ILE A 143 -12.98 2.86 -7.78
N LEU A 144 -12.61 1.72 -8.36
CA LEU A 144 -11.27 1.16 -8.24
C LEU A 144 -10.22 2.02 -8.95
N ALA A 145 -10.55 2.50 -10.15
CA ALA A 145 -9.74 3.47 -10.88
C ALA A 145 -9.62 4.80 -10.12
N ALA A 146 -10.74 5.31 -9.56
CA ALA A 146 -10.73 6.52 -8.74
C ALA A 146 -9.88 6.36 -7.47
N THR A 147 -9.93 5.19 -6.82
CA THR A 147 -9.10 4.88 -5.63
C THR A 147 -7.61 4.92 -5.99
N SER A 148 -7.24 4.32 -7.12
CA SER A 148 -5.86 4.32 -7.62
C SER A 148 -5.39 5.74 -7.97
N LEU A 149 -6.22 6.52 -8.67
CA LEU A 149 -5.91 7.92 -9.03
C LEU A 149 -5.81 8.83 -7.80
N TYR A 150 -6.65 8.59 -6.80
CA TYR A 150 -6.59 9.29 -5.53
C TYR A 150 -5.28 8.98 -4.81
N ALA A 151 -4.87 7.71 -4.74
CA ALA A 151 -3.60 7.31 -4.11
C ALA A 151 -2.39 8.01 -4.75
N MET A 152 -2.35 8.05 -6.08
CA MET A 152 -1.29 8.76 -6.83
C MET A 152 -1.25 10.25 -6.51
N SER A 153 -2.42 10.90 -6.51
CA SER A 153 -2.54 12.33 -6.22
C SER A 153 -2.15 12.63 -4.77
N PHE A 154 -2.58 11.78 -3.84
CA PHE A 154 -2.24 11.84 -2.43
C PHE A 154 -0.72 11.76 -2.22
N ASP A 155 -0.08 10.73 -2.79
CA ASP A 155 1.36 10.51 -2.63
C ASP A 155 2.17 11.66 -3.24
N PHE A 156 1.72 12.19 -4.39
CA PHE A 156 2.36 13.33 -5.04
C PHE A 156 2.30 14.59 -4.16
N ILE A 157 1.12 14.94 -3.62
CA ILE A 157 0.96 16.10 -2.74
C ILE A 157 1.85 15.96 -1.51
N VAL A 158 1.84 14.79 -0.87
CA VAL A 158 2.63 14.50 0.33
C VAL A 158 4.13 14.57 0.06
N LEU A 159 4.59 14.03 -1.08
CA LEU A 159 6.00 14.06 -1.47
C LEU A 159 6.45 15.50 -1.77
N CYS A 160 5.63 16.29 -2.48
CA CYS A 160 5.90 17.70 -2.75
C CYS A 160 6.00 18.51 -1.44
N LEU A 161 5.08 18.28 -0.49
CA LEU A 161 5.14 18.92 0.83
C LEU A 161 6.39 18.54 1.61
N LEU A 162 6.82 17.28 1.54
CA LEU A 162 8.06 16.82 2.17
C LEU A 162 9.28 17.49 1.52
N ALA A 163 9.36 17.44 0.19
CA ALA A 163 10.47 18.01 -0.58
C ALA A 163 10.59 19.52 -0.38
N TYR A 164 9.47 20.25 -0.41
CA TYR A 164 9.44 21.69 -0.16
C TYR A 164 9.99 22.03 1.22
N ARG A 165 9.50 21.36 2.27
CA ARG A 165 9.96 21.62 3.64
C ARG A 165 11.44 21.32 3.82
N LEU A 166 11.93 20.26 3.18
CA LEU A 166 13.34 19.89 3.27
C LEU A 166 14.26 20.83 2.47
N ALA A 167 13.79 21.34 1.33
CA ALA A 167 14.55 22.26 0.49
C ALA A 167 14.65 23.67 1.09
N PHE A 168 13.61 24.14 1.77
CA PHE A 168 13.51 25.53 2.24
C PHE A 168 13.63 25.73 3.75
N ALA A 169 13.51 24.69 4.59
CA ALA A 169 13.48 24.84 6.04
C ALA A 169 14.59 24.12 6.82
N LEU A 170 15.48 23.37 6.15
CA LEU A 170 16.68 22.88 6.82
C LEU A 170 17.80 23.89 6.66
N ASP A 171 18.17 24.54 7.76
CA ASP A 171 19.41 25.30 7.83
C ASP A 171 20.61 24.38 7.50
N PRO A 172 21.63 24.85 6.75
CA PRO A 172 22.78 24.05 6.30
C PRO A 172 23.69 23.50 7.42
N ILE A 173 23.31 23.62 8.69
CA ILE A 173 24.25 23.69 9.82
C ILE A 173 24.66 22.30 10.36
N SER A 174 23.98 21.20 9.99
CA SER A 174 24.43 19.85 10.39
C SER A 174 24.49 18.83 9.24
N ILE A 175 25.65 18.20 9.09
CA ILE A 175 25.91 17.13 8.09
C ILE A 175 25.02 15.89 8.37
N ALA A 176 24.60 15.68 9.62
CA ALA A 176 23.75 14.56 10.03
C ALA A 176 22.28 14.74 9.58
N SER A 177 21.73 15.96 9.73
CA SER A 177 20.38 16.30 9.28
C SER A 177 20.26 16.24 7.75
N GLY A 178 21.30 16.66 7.01
CA GLY A 178 21.35 16.57 5.55
C GLY A 178 21.33 15.14 5.02
N ARG A 179 22.05 14.20 5.68
CA ARG A 179 22.05 12.77 5.29
C ARG A 179 20.69 12.10 5.51
N LEU A 180 20.06 12.34 6.66
CA LEU A 180 18.71 11.84 6.93
C LEU A 180 17.69 12.43 5.95
N ALA A 181 17.77 13.74 5.71
CA ALA A 181 16.90 14.45 4.77
C ALA A 181 16.99 13.89 3.34
N ARG A 182 18.21 13.75 2.82
CA ARG A 182 18.46 13.18 1.49
C ARG A 182 17.90 11.76 1.38
N ARG A 183 18.08 10.95 2.43
CA ARG A 183 17.54 9.57 2.46
C ARG A 183 16.02 9.56 2.49
N LEU A 184 15.38 10.43 3.28
CA LEU A 184 13.92 10.54 3.33
C LEU A 184 13.31 10.87 1.95
N ILE A 185 13.91 11.83 1.22
CA ILE A 185 13.47 12.17 -0.14
C ILE A 185 13.78 11.05 -1.13
N SER A 186 15.00 10.53 -1.13
CA SER A 186 15.41 9.51 -2.12
C SER A 186 14.55 8.25 -2.01
N GLU A 187 14.33 7.75 -0.79
CA GLU A 187 13.50 6.57 -0.55
C GLU A 187 12.03 6.86 -0.82
N GLY A 188 11.53 8.04 -0.42
CA GLY A 188 10.16 8.47 -0.70
C GLY A 188 9.88 8.62 -2.20
N LEU A 189 10.85 9.11 -2.96
CA LEU A 189 10.78 9.27 -4.41
C LEU A 189 10.79 7.92 -5.13
N ILE A 190 11.64 6.97 -4.71
CA ILE A 190 11.64 5.62 -5.27
C ILE A 190 10.29 4.95 -5.05
N TYR A 191 9.74 5.02 -3.82
CA TYR A 191 8.39 4.55 -3.54
C TYR A 191 7.35 5.22 -4.46
N PHE A 192 7.38 6.56 -4.54
CA PHE A 192 6.43 7.32 -5.35
C PHE A 192 6.50 6.91 -6.82
N LEU A 193 7.69 6.77 -7.40
CA LEU A 193 7.85 6.38 -8.80
C LEU A 193 7.28 4.98 -9.07
N VAL A 194 7.58 4.00 -8.21
CA VAL A 194 7.05 2.64 -8.33
C VAL A 194 5.52 2.64 -8.19
N SER A 195 5.00 3.28 -7.15
CA SER A 195 3.56 3.40 -6.89
C SER A 195 2.85 4.12 -8.04
N PHE A 196 3.39 5.24 -8.51
CA PHE A 196 2.82 6.06 -9.58
C PHE A 196 2.75 5.28 -10.90
N ILE A 197 3.82 4.60 -11.31
CA ILE A 197 3.82 3.82 -12.56
C ILE A 197 2.80 2.69 -12.49
N CYS A 198 2.82 1.90 -11.42
CA CYS A 198 1.91 0.77 -11.28
C CYS A 198 0.44 1.20 -11.19
N ASN A 199 0.13 2.22 -10.38
CA ASN A 199 -1.24 2.74 -10.23
C ASN A 199 -1.71 3.49 -11.49
N SER A 200 -0.80 4.14 -12.25
CA SER A 200 -1.13 4.79 -13.52
C SER A 200 -1.57 3.76 -14.55
N ILE A 201 -0.76 2.71 -14.74
CA ILE A 201 -1.08 1.60 -15.65
C ILE A 201 -2.42 0.97 -15.25
N SER A 202 -2.59 0.67 -13.96
CA SER A 202 -3.80 0.08 -13.41
C SER A 202 -5.04 0.92 -13.68
N SER A 203 -5.01 2.21 -13.34
CA SER A 203 -6.13 3.14 -13.55
C SER A 203 -6.47 3.35 -15.04
N LEU A 204 -5.46 3.47 -15.90
CA LEU A 204 -5.65 3.66 -17.34
C LEU A 204 -6.36 2.46 -17.97
N LEU A 205 -5.91 1.25 -17.63
CA LEU A 205 -6.51 0.02 -18.13
C LEU A 205 -7.93 -0.19 -17.61
N MET A 206 -8.21 0.17 -16.35
CA MET A 206 -9.58 0.13 -15.82
C MET A 206 -10.53 1.11 -16.52
N ILE A 207 -10.04 2.30 -16.91
CA ILE A 207 -10.85 3.30 -17.63
C ILE A 207 -11.10 2.84 -19.08
N ILE A 208 -10.08 2.31 -19.75
CA ILE A 208 -10.19 1.86 -21.15
C ILE A 208 -11.04 0.59 -21.25
N VAL A 209 -10.87 -0.36 -20.34
CA VAL A 209 -11.55 -1.67 -20.34
C VAL A 209 -12.60 -1.70 -19.23
N VAL A 210 -13.55 -0.75 -19.28
CA VAL A 210 -14.56 -0.59 -18.23
C VAL A 210 -15.55 -1.76 -18.15
N TYR A 211 -15.72 -2.52 -19.24
CA TYR A 211 -16.74 -3.56 -19.38
C TYR A 211 -16.35 -4.92 -18.79
N ASP A 212 -15.07 -5.14 -18.46
CA ASP A 212 -14.59 -6.42 -17.92
C ASP A 212 -14.13 -6.26 -16.46
N PRO A 213 -14.87 -6.81 -15.47
CA PRO A 213 -14.51 -6.71 -14.06
C PRO A 213 -13.24 -7.50 -13.71
N VAL A 214 -12.89 -8.53 -14.48
CA VAL A 214 -11.68 -9.35 -14.25
C VAL A 214 -10.43 -8.54 -14.57
N VAL A 215 -10.48 -7.71 -15.62
CA VAL A 215 -9.36 -6.84 -16.02
C VAL A 215 -9.02 -5.85 -14.90
N ALA A 216 -10.03 -5.27 -14.25
CA ALA A 216 -9.81 -4.35 -13.14
C ALA A 216 -9.02 -5.00 -11.99
N VAL A 217 -9.42 -6.21 -11.61
CA VAL A 217 -8.80 -7.00 -10.54
C VAL A 217 -7.36 -7.43 -10.90
N ILE A 218 -7.15 -7.84 -12.17
CA ILE A 218 -5.83 -8.25 -12.70
C ILE A 218 -4.78 -7.16 -12.54
N PHE A 219 -5.14 -5.90 -12.78
CA PHE A 219 -4.17 -4.81 -12.77
C PHE A 219 -4.12 -4.06 -11.43
N HIS A 220 -5.23 -4.04 -10.69
CA HIS A 220 -5.28 -3.42 -9.37
C HIS A 220 -4.43 -4.15 -8.33
N ILE A 221 -4.53 -5.49 -8.26
CA ILE A 221 -3.82 -6.28 -7.25
C ILE A 221 -2.29 -6.13 -7.37
N PRO A 222 -1.65 -6.30 -8.56
CA PRO A 222 -0.22 -6.05 -8.72
C PRO A 222 0.21 -4.65 -8.30
N ALA A 223 -0.62 -3.63 -8.59
CA ALA A 223 -0.31 -2.25 -8.22
C ALA A 223 -0.34 -2.06 -6.69
N CYS A 224 -1.32 -2.64 -6.01
CA CYS A 224 -1.38 -2.64 -4.55
C CYS A 224 -0.20 -3.41 -3.93
N VAL A 225 0.18 -4.56 -4.52
CA VAL A 225 1.32 -5.38 -4.08
C VAL A 225 2.62 -4.58 -4.19
N ALA A 226 2.89 -3.98 -5.36
CA ALA A 226 4.09 -3.18 -5.60
C ALA A 226 4.17 -1.98 -4.65
N SER A 227 3.06 -1.26 -4.46
CA SER A 227 2.98 -0.11 -3.53
C SER A 227 3.21 -0.52 -2.08
N THR A 228 2.64 -1.66 -1.66
CA THR A 228 2.82 -2.20 -0.30
C THR A 228 4.26 -2.66 -0.07
N ILE A 229 4.90 -3.34 -1.02
CA ILE A 229 6.30 -3.76 -0.92
C ILE A 229 7.22 -2.53 -0.85
N ALA A 230 7.03 -1.57 -1.76
CA ALA A 230 7.85 -0.37 -1.83
C ALA A 230 7.73 0.47 -0.55
N SER A 231 6.52 0.74 -0.07
CA SER A 231 6.32 1.47 1.20
C SER A 231 6.92 0.73 2.38
N SER A 232 6.77 -0.60 2.43
CA SER A 232 7.31 -1.45 3.48
C SER A 232 8.85 -1.43 3.52
N ARG A 233 9.51 -1.51 2.37
CA ARG A 233 10.98 -1.40 2.26
C ARG A 233 11.47 -0.03 2.72
N VAL A 234 10.77 1.01 2.33
CA VAL A 234 11.09 2.40 2.70
C VAL A 234 10.96 2.61 4.22
N VAL A 235 9.95 2.03 4.88
CA VAL A 235 9.81 2.06 6.36
C VAL A 235 10.93 1.27 7.06
N ARG A 236 11.29 0.09 6.57
CA ARG A 236 12.40 -0.74 7.11
C ARG A 236 13.77 -0.06 6.96
N SER A 237 14.04 0.54 5.80
CA SER A 237 15.29 1.28 5.54
C SER A 237 15.45 2.44 6.55
N LEU A 238 14.37 3.17 6.82
CA LEU A 238 14.39 4.30 7.75
C LEU A 238 14.57 3.88 9.22
N SER A 239 13.88 2.83 9.65
CA SER A 239 13.97 2.33 11.03
C SER A 239 15.35 1.73 11.33
N THR A 240 15.95 1.03 10.36
CA THR A 240 17.31 0.49 10.49
C THR A 240 18.34 1.63 10.61
N PHE A 241 18.24 2.66 9.76
CA PHE A 241 19.12 3.84 9.83
C PHE A 241 19.04 4.56 11.20
N ASN A 242 17.83 4.70 11.74
CA ASN A 242 17.63 5.31 13.06
C ASN A 242 18.26 4.46 14.18
N ALA A 243 18.19 3.13 14.07
CA ALA A 243 18.79 2.22 15.06
C ALA A 243 20.32 2.23 15.03
N GLU A 244 20.92 2.39 13.85
CA GLU A 244 22.37 2.57 13.70
C GLU A 244 22.81 3.92 14.27
N THR A 245 22.14 5.01 13.88
CA THR A 245 22.52 6.36 14.28
C THR A 245 22.28 6.61 15.78
N GLY A 246 21.23 6.02 16.36
CA GLY A 246 20.93 6.10 17.79
C GLY A 246 21.80 5.24 18.70
N ARG A 247 22.68 4.38 18.14
CA ARG A 247 23.75 3.68 18.89
C ARG A 247 25.08 4.44 18.87
N VAL A 248 25.17 5.54 18.12
CA VAL A 248 26.37 6.37 17.95
C VAL A 248 26.27 7.67 18.80
N GLN A 249 25.21 7.81 19.59
CA GLN A 249 25.08 8.82 20.65
C GLN A 249 25.19 8.13 22.02
#